data_AF-A0A0C2J7I2-F1
#
_entry.id   AF-A0A0C2J7I2-F1
#
_cell.length_a   1.000
_cell.length_b   1.000
_cell.length_c   1.000
_cell.angle_alpha   90.00
_cell.angle_beta   90.00
_cell.angle_gamma   90.00
#
_symmetry.space_group_name_H-M   'P 1'
#
loop_
_entity.id
_entity.type
_entity.pdbx_description
1 polymer ?
#
loop_
_entity_poly.entity_id
_entity_poly.type
_entity_poly.pdbx_seq_one_letter_code
_entity_poly.pdbx_strand_id
1 'polypeptide(L)'
;MALTHRGWNEVANYETLEFLGDAFIYYAASEIITQTFPHLTPGRKSQMREGLLRNSNLAQYTTHYGIEKRARLPAEFTDSAPARGTKAAAKEREKVNGDLFEAYVGALIRARPPAAANVPAYDGVTIALRWLKSLWAMSLSKEIERKYNVRRTQMHTQPFAASVDKPQLSIQALIANAVASPGNNTPATTTTTKTTTATAPVSTDADITSQGDKSTPTKEPAQDFPPLKKTTLTAKVQLAALIGCKEVKIRYEDAPTKKVLRDKHSKMPLFTVAVWVDAWGKSECLGYGSALSKKEAGGKAAERALENKAKMKFYVAQKANIYGDKSQARPEA
;
A
#
# COMPACT_ATOMS: atom_id res chain seq x y z
N MET A 1 -5.81 23.59 21.38
CA MET A 1 -6.78 22.96 20.47
C MET A 1 -6.39 21.53 20.15
N ALA A 2 -5.20 21.25 19.57
CA ALA A 2 -4.78 19.88 19.23
C ALA A 2 -4.73 18.86 20.38
N LEU A 3 -4.57 19.34 21.62
CA LEU A 3 -4.38 18.52 22.82
C LEU A 3 -5.56 18.67 23.79
N THR A 4 -6.77 18.87 23.29
CA THR A 4 -7.96 19.10 24.13
C THR A 4 -9.10 18.20 23.68
N HIS A 5 -9.49 17.26 24.55
CA HIS A 5 -10.56 16.30 24.27
C HIS A 5 -11.94 16.98 24.22
N ARG A 6 -12.85 16.44 23.41
CA ARG A 6 -14.24 16.92 23.27
C ARG A 6 -14.99 17.04 24.60
N GLY A 7 -14.66 16.15 25.55
CA GLY A 7 -15.23 16.17 26.91
C GLY A 7 -14.83 17.37 27.78
N TRP A 8 -13.92 18.23 27.33
CA TRP A 8 -13.52 19.46 28.03
C TRP A 8 -14.04 20.74 27.38
N ASN A 9 -14.24 20.75 26.06
CA ASN A 9 -14.77 21.90 25.31
C ASN A 9 -15.32 21.44 23.96
N GLU A 10 -16.60 21.67 23.69
CA GLU A 10 -17.27 21.24 22.44
C GLU A 10 -16.79 22.03 21.21
N VAL A 11 -16.33 23.27 21.38
CA VAL A 11 -16.00 24.18 20.28
C VAL A 11 -14.50 24.22 19.98
N ALA A 12 -13.66 24.01 20.99
CA ALA A 12 -12.19 24.11 20.89
C ALA A 12 -11.49 22.78 21.20
N ASN A 13 -11.90 21.73 20.52
CA ASN A 13 -11.34 20.38 20.64
C ASN A 13 -10.37 20.04 19.47
N TYR A 14 -9.90 18.80 19.46
CA TYR A 14 -8.95 18.32 18.46
C TYR A 14 -9.60 17.82 17.15
N GLU A 15 -10.93 17.72 17.04
CA GLU A 15 -11.62 17.01 15.95
C GLU A 15 -11.35 17.62 14.56
N THR A 16 -11.32 18.95 14.44
CA THR A 16 -10.97 19.60 13.16
C THR A 16 -9.52 19.33 12.75
N LEU A 17 -8.63 19.19 13.73
CA LEU A 17 -7.22 18.89 13.48
C LEU A 17 -7.01 17.40 13.21
N GLU A 18 -7.76 16.51 13.88
CA GLU A 18 -7.82 15.08 13.60
C GLU A 18 -8.25 14.85 12.16
N PHE A 19 -9.37 15.43 11.74
CA PHE A 19 -9.87 15.35 10.37
C PHE A 19 -8.82 15.77 9.33
N LEU A 20 -8.16 16.91 9.57
CA LEU A 20 -7.12 17.41 8.69
C LEU A 20 -5.87 16.50 8.70
N GLY A 21 -5.52 15.99 9.88
CA GLY A 21 -4.39 15.11 10.11
C GLY A 21 -4.56 13.76 9.41
N ASP A 22 -5.73 13.12 9.53
CA ASP A 22 -6.07 11.84 8.91
C ASP A 22 -5.87 11.89 7.38
N ALA A 23 -6.46 12.89 6.72
CA ALA A 23 -6.31 13.10 5.28
C ALA A 23 -4.83 13.27 4.89
N PHE A 24 -4.06 14.01 5.70
CA PHE A 24 -2.65 14.25 5.44
C PHE A 24 -1.77 13.01 5.64
N ILE A 25 -1.94 12.26 6.74
CA ILE A 25 -1.16 11.04 6.98
C ILE A 25 -1.47 9.97 5.94
N TYR A 26 -2.71 9.91 5.44
CA TYR A 26 -3.09 9.03 4.36
C TYR A 26 -2.34 9.35 3.06
N TYR A 27 -2.31 10.63 2.69
CA TYR A 27 -1.53 11.12 1.56
C TYR A 27 -0.04 10.84 1.75
N ALA A 28 0.54 11.25 2.87
CA ALA A 28 1.95 11.08 3.19
C ALA A 28 2.39 9.61 3.13
N ALA A 29 1.60 8.71 3.72
CA ALA A 29 1.88 7.27 3.69
C ALA A 29 1.82 6.72 2.25
N SER A 30 0.81 7.13 1.48
CA SER A 30 0.65 6.72 0.08
C SER A 30 1.85 7.15 -0.78
N GLU A 31 2.30 8.39 -0.61
CA GLU A 31 3.42 8.96 -1.33
C GLU A 31 4.74 8.26 -0.96
N ILE A 32 5.04 8.15 0.34
CA ILE A 32 6.26 7.50 0.85
C ILE A 32 6.33 6.04 0.36
N ILE A 33 5.22 5.29 0.44
CA ILE A 33 5.19 3.88 -0.01
C ILE A 33 5.38 3.78 -1.52
N THR A 34 4.76 4.68 -2.30
CA THR A 34 4.86 4.65 -3.76
C THR A 34 6.28 4.95 -4.23
N GLN A 35 6.94 5.93 -3.61
CA GLN A 35 8.34 6.27 -3.88
C GLN A 35 9.31 5.16 -3.43
N THR A 36 9.06 4.57 -2.25
CA THR A 36 9.96 3.55 -1.67
C THR A 36 9.84 2.20 -2.39
N PHE A 37 8.64 1.86 -2.89
CA PHE A 37 8.34 0.56 -3.49
C PHE A 37 7.64 0.69 -4.84
N PRO A 38 8.29 1.26 -5.86
CA PRO A 38 7.66 1.57 -7.15
C PRO A 38 7.07 0.32 -7.82
N HIS A 39 7.74 -0.84 -7.68
CA HIS A 39 7.37 -2.10 -8.33
C HIS A 39 6.31 -2.93 -7.58
N LEU A 40 5.85 -2.51 -6.40
CA LEU A 40 4.76 -3.21 -5.72
C LEU A 40 3.42 -2.93 -6.40
N THR A 41 2.54 -3.94 -6.38
CA THR A 41 1.17 -3.78 -6.88
C THR A 41 0.38 -2.78 -6.01
N PRO A 42 -0.61 -2.07 -6.58
CA PRO A 42 -1.45 -1.13 -5.82
C PRO A 42 -2.07 -1.77 -4.57
N GLY A 43 -2.56 -3.01 -4.66
CA GLY A 43 -3.11 -3.73 -3.50
C GLY A 43 -2.09 -3.98 -2.39
N ARG A 44 -0.83 -4.27 -2.73
CA ARG A 44 0.24 -4.41 -1.73
C ARG A 44 0.61 -3.07 -1.10
N LYS A 45 0.64 -2.00 -1.89
CA LYS A 45 0.85 -0.63 -1.38
C LYS A 45 -0.27 -0.23 -0.40
N SER A 46 -1.54 -0.52 -0.72
CA SER A 46 -2.67 -0.27 0.19
C SER A 46 -2.55 -1.05 1.49
N GLN A 47 -2.21 -2.34 1.43
CA GLN A 47 -2.02 -3.16 2.64
C GLN A 47 -0.92 -2.60 3.55
N MET A 48 0.19 -2.13 2.97
CA MET A 48 1.28 -1.51 3.74
C MET A 48 0.82 -0.20 4.37
N ARG A 49 0.09 0.64 3.62
CA ARG A 49 -0.49 1.88 4.11
C ARG A 49 -1.44 1.62 5.28
N GLU A 50 -2.40 0.72 5.12
CA GLU A 50 -3.33 0.30 6.19
C GLU A 50 -2.57 -0.20 7.43
N GLY A 51 -1.46 -0.91 7.22
CA GLY A 51 -0.57 -1.31 8.31
C GLY A 51 0.03 -0.12 9.06
N LEU A 52 0.49 0.92 8.37
CA LEU A 52 1.07 2.11 9.00
C LEU A 52 0.01 2.95 9.74
N LEU A 53 -1.18 3.07 9.16
CA LEU A 53 -2.26 3.95 9.61
C LEU A 53 -3.23 3.27 10.59
N ARG A 54 -2.96 2.03 10.99
CA ARG A 54 -3.81 1.33 11.95
C ARG A 54 -3.80 2.08 13.29
N ASN A 55 -4.97 2.35 13.89
CA ASN A 55 -5.09 3.07 15.16
C ASN A 55 -4.20 2.49 16.27
N SER A 56 -4.03 1.16 16.33
CA SER A 56 -3.10 0.52 17.28
C SER A 56 -1.66 1.03 17.19
N ASN A 57 -1.20 1.31 15.96
CA ASN A 57 0.15 1.81 15.73
C ASN A 57 0.24 3.30 16.01
N LEU A 58 -0.77 4.08 15.58
CA LEU A 58 -0.84 5.52 15.88
C LEU A 58 -0.90 5.77 17.40
N ALA A 59 -1.70 4.98 18.11
CA ALA A 59 -1.80 5.02 19.56
C ALA A 59 -0.48 4.71 20.26
N GLN A 60 0.28 3.72 19.74
CA GLN A 60 1.62 3.43 20.25
C GLN A 60 2.56 4.62 20.05
N TYR A 61 2.54 5.27 18.88
CA TYR A 61 3.35 6.47 18.67
C TYR A 61 2.97 7.59 19.64
N THR A 62 1.68 7.85 19.86
CA THR A 62 1.19 8.81 20.85
C THR A 62 1.81 8.54 22.22
N THR A 63 1.71 7.30 22.70
CA THR A 63 2.29 6.86 23.98
C THR A 63 3.82 6.98 24.02
N HIS A 64 4.52 6.60 22.96
CA HIS A 64 5.98 6.69 22.90
C HIS A 64 6.48 8.14 22.92
N TYR A 65 5.75 9.06 22.30
CA TYR A 65 6.07 10.49 22.32
C TYR A 65 5.53 11.20 23.58
N GLY A 66 4.76 10.52 24.43
CA GLY A 66 4.14 11.10 25.62
C GLY A 66 3.11 12.19 25.29
N ILE A 67 2.46 12.11 24.13
CA ILE A 67 1.48 13.10 23.66
C ILE A 67 0.23 13.05 24.56
N GLU A 68 -0.18 11.86 24.98
CA GLU A 68 -1.30 11.60 25.89
C GLU A 68 -1.11 12.28 27.26
N LYS A 69 0.13 12.38 27.74
CA LYS A 69 0.46 13.05 29.02
C LYS A 69 0.37 14.57 28.92
N ARG A 70 0.49 15.10 27.71
CA ARG A 70 0.38 16.53 27.40
C ARG A 70 -1.02 16.91 26.97
N ALA A 71 -1.87 15.93 26.67
CA ALA A 71 -3.26 16.11 26.30
C ALA A 71 -4.13 16.36 27.53
N ARG A 72 -5.06 17.30 27.40
CA ARG A 72 -6.14 17.52 28.36
C ARG A 72 -7.24 16.49 28.08
N LEU A 73 -7.10 15.33 28.69
CA LEU A 73 -8.04 14.22 28.63
C LEU A 73 -8.90 14.15 29.90
N PRO A 74 -10.13 13.61 29.84
CA PRO A 74 -10.90 13.32 31.04
C PRO A 74 -10.16 12.32 31.95
N ALA A 75 -10.42 12.38 33.26
CA ALA A 75 -9.69 11.59 34.25
C ALA A 75 -9.71 10.08 33.95
N GLU A 76 -10.79 9.55 33.38
CA GLU A 76 -10.96 8.16 32.97
C GLU A 76 -9.99 7.66 31.89
N PHE A 77 -9.40 8.56 31.11
CA PHE A 77 -8.42 8.27 30.06
C PHE A 77 -6.96 8.50 30.51
N THR A 78 -6.76 9.06 31.70
CA THR A 78 -5.44 9.33 32.27
C THR A 78 -5.04 8.26 33.28
N ASP A 79 -3.74 8.10 33.51
CA ASP A 79 -3.22 7.22 34.57
C ASP A 79 -3.67 7.66 35.98
N SER A 80 -4.09 8.93 36.11
CA SER A 80 -4.63 9.55 37.32
C SER A 80 -6.11 9.20 37.58
N ALA A 81 -6.72 8.28 36.80
CA ALA A 81 -8.09 7.84 37.02
C ALA A 81 -8.28 7.36 38.47
N PRO A 82 -9.28 7.87 39.21
CA PRO A 82 -9.49 7.49 40.60
C PRO A 82 -9.70 5.98 40.70
N ALA A 83 -9.09 5.34 41.71
CA ALA A 83 -9.16 3.88 41.90
C ALA A 83 -10.59 3.33 42.00
N ARG A 84 -11.58 4.21 42.25
CA ARG A 84 -13.01 3.92 42.40
C ARG A 84 -13.87 4.36 41.19
N GLY A 85 -13.27 4.95 40.15
CA GLY A 85 -13.96 5.35 38.91
C GLY A 85 -13.83 4.30 37.81
N THR A 86 -14.76 4.31 36.85
CA THR A 86 -14.67 3.48 35.64
C THR A 86 -13.54 4.00 34.76
N LYS A 87 -12.43 3.27 34.70
CA LYS A 87 -11.36 3.53 33.72
C LYS A 87 -11.91 3.28 32.31
N ALA A 88 -11.57 4.14 31.35
CA ALA A 88 -11.94 3.93 29.95
C ALA A 88 -11.41 2.57 29.48
N ALA A 89 -12.17 1.88 28.63
CA ALA A 89 -11.76 0.58 28.12
C ALA A 89 -10.46 0.70 27.32
N ALA A 90 -9.63 -0.35 27.29
CA ALA A 90 -8.36 -0.32 26.57
C ALA A 90 -8.53 0.09 25.10
N LYS A 91 -9.61 -0.39 24.47
CA LYS A 91 -9.98 -0.06 23.09
C LYS A 91 -10.37 1.41 22.91
N GLU A 92 -11.01 2.02 23.90
CA GLU A 92 -11.38 3.44 23.85
C GLU A 92 -10.15 4.33 24.01
N ARG A 93 -9.23 3.97 24.92
CA ARG A 93 -7.93 4.66 25.06
C ARG A 93 -7.09 4.55 23.79
N GLU A 94 -7.08 3.37 23.16
CA GLU A 94 -6.40 3.17 21.88
C GLU A 94 -6.98 4.09 20.80
N LYS A 95 -8.31 4.20 20.73
CA LYS A 95 -8.96 5.13 19.80
C LYS A 95 -8.54 6.57 20.07
N VAL A 96 -8.73 7.07 21.30
CA VAL A 96 -8.38 8.46 21.66
C VAL A 96 -6.90 8.76 21.40
N ASN A 97 -6.01 7.82 21.68
CA ASN A 97 -4.58 8.01 21.39
C ASN A 97 -4.28 8.02 19.89
N GLY A 98 -5.03 7.29 19.06
CA GLY A 98 -4.95 7.39 17.60
C GLY A 98 -5.40 8.77 17.12
N ASP A 99 -6.59 9.21 17.55
CA ASP A 99 -7.17 10.51 17.19
C ASP A 99 -6.24 11.67 17.61
N LEU A 100 -5.59 11.57 18.79
CA LEU A 100 -4.58 12.54 19.25
C LEU A 100 -3.34 12.60 18.34
N PHE A 101 -2.90 11.45 17.80
CA PHE A 101 -1.77 11.43 16.86
C PHE A 101 -2.13 12.22 15.60
N GLU A 102 -3.29 11.93 15.01
CA GLU A 102 -3.80 12.61 13.82
C GLU A 102 -3.95 14.11 14.08
N ALA A 103 -4.56 14.49 15.19
CA ALA A 103 -4.69 15.89 15.55
C ALA A 103 -3.36 16.61 15.76
N TYR A 104 -2.35 15.92 16.31
CA TYR A 104 -1.01 16.46 16.44
C TYR A 104 -0.40 16.73 15.06
N VAL A 105 -0.54 15.81 14.10
CA VAL A 105 -0.11 16.04 12.71
C VAL A 105 -0.86 17.20 12.09
N GLY A 106 -2.19 17.24 12.24
CA GLY A 106 -3.06 18.33 11.78
C GLY A 106 -2.61 19.69 12.31
N ALA A 107 -2.14 19.73 13.55
CA ALA A 107 -1.60 20.94 14.17
C ALA A 107 -0.25 21.34 13.56
N LEU A 108 0.65 20.40 13.30
CA LEU A 108 1.92 20.68 12.64
C LEU A 108 1.71 21.28 11.25
N ILE A 109 0.83 20.70 10.44
CA ILE A 109 0.60 21.18 9.08
C ILE A 109 -0.14 22.52 9.04
N ARG A 110 -0.93 22.83 10.08
CA ARG A 110 -1.57 24.14 10.26
C ARG A 110 -0.60 25.18 10.83
N ALA A 111 0.46 24.76 11.50
CA ALA A 111 1.38 25.67 12.17
C ALA A 111 2.01 26.61 11.14
N ARG A 112 1.74 27.90 11.29
CA ARG A 112 2.35 28.97 10.49
C ARG A 112 3.42 29.66 11.33
N PRO A 113 4.53 30.09 10.70
CA PRO A 113 5.49 30.93 11.39
C PRO A 113 4.78 32.20 11.89
N PRO A 114 5.07 32.67 13.12
CA PRO A 114 4.49 33.91 13.60
C PRO A 114 4.90 35.06 12.68
N ALA A 115 3.96 35.97 12.40
CA ALA A 115 4.23 37.16 11.59
C ALA A 115 5.25 38.12 12.23
N ALA A 116 5.63 37.89 13.49
CA ALA A 116 6.64 38.65 14.20
C ALA A 116 8.04 38.29 13.71
N ALA A 117 8.76 39.32 13.25
CA ALA A 117 10.07 39.25 12.63
C ALA A 117 11.12 38.53 13.50
N ASN A 118 11.99 37.76 12.82
CA ASN A 118 13.19 37.04 13.30
C ASN A 118 13.08 35.52 13.53
N VAL A 119 11.94 34.89 13.20
CA VAL A 119 11.90 33.41 13.08
C VAL A 119 12.00 33.02 11.60
N PRO A 120 12.93 32.13 11.21
CA PRO A 120 12.99 31.64 9.84
C PRO A 120 11.64 31.05 9.44
N ALA A 121 11.16 31.36 8.23
CA ALA A 121 9.96 30.75 7.70
C ALA A 121 10.12 29.22 7.74
N TYR A 122 9.23 28.54 8.45
CA TYR A 122 9.13 27.09 8.44
C TYR A 122 7.85 26.66 7.75
N ASP A 123 7.95 25.56 6.99
CA ASP A 123 6.80 24.90 6.39
C ASP A 123 6.42 23.68 7.24
N GLY A 124 5.27 23.77 7.90
CA GLY A 124 4.71 22.70 8.72
C GLY A 124 4.48 21.41 7.94
N VAL A 125 4.13 21.50 6.65
CA VAL A 125 3.95 20.33 5.76
C VAL A 125 5.28 19.61 5.54
N THR A 126 6.33 20.35 5.17
CA THR A 126 7.67 19.79 4.97
C THR A 126 8.21 19.15 6.26
N ILE A 127 8.03 19.80 7.42
CA ILE A 127 8.44 19.26 8.72
C ILE A 127 7.69 17.95 9.01
N ALA A 128 6.37 17.95 8.85
CA ALA A 128 5.54 16.77 9.09
C ALA A 128 5.94 15.61 8.17
N LEU A 129 6.11 15.84 6.86
CA LEU A 129 6.54 14.82 5.91
C LEU A 129 7.90 14.23 6.25
N ARG A 130 8.88 15.08 6.59
CA ARG A 130 10.22 14.62 6.97
C ARG A 130 10.17 13.74 8.21
N TRP A 131 9.43 14.18 9.23
CA TRP A 131 9.28 13.44 10.47
C TRP A 131 8.53 12.11 10.26
N LEU A 132 7.40 12.10 9.56
CA LEU A 132 6.63 10.88 9.25
C LEU A 132 7.45 9.88 8.43
N LYS A 133 8.25 10.37 7.46
CA LYS A 133 9.15 9.52 6.68
C LYS A 133 10.18 8.82 7.57
N SER A 134 10.80 9.54 8.49
CA SER A 134 11.74 8.94 9.46
C SER A 134 11.05 7.95 10.40
N LEU A 135 9.86 8.29 10.90
CA LEU A 135 9.06 7.44 11.79
C LEU A 135 8.70 6.11 11.12
N TRP A 136 8.18 6.16 9.90
CA TRP A 136 7.74 4.98 9.17
C TRP A 136 8.87 4.20 8.50
N ALA A 137 10.04 4.80 8.26
CA ALA A 137 11.19 4.08 7.73
C ALA A 137 11.55 2.84 8.58
N MET A 138 11.48 2.95 9.91
CA MET A 138 11.73 1.83 10.83
C MET A 138 10.66 0.74 10.70
N SER A 139 9.39 1.13 10.63
CA SER A 139 8.25 0.20 10.49
C SER A 139 8.24 -0.49 9.12
N LEU A 140 8.62 0.22 8.06
CA LEU A 140 8.75 -0.29 6.70
C LEU A 140 9.98 -1.21 6.56
N SER A 141 11.11 -0.88 7.21
CA SER A 141 12.32 -1.72 7.25
C SER A 141 12.04 -3.11 7.79
N LYS A 142 11.33 -3.22 8.93
CA LYS A 142 10.92 -4.52 9.49
C LYS A 142 10.06 -5.35 8.53
N GLU A 143 9.20 -4.70 7.74
CA GLU A 143 8.38 -5.37 6.73
C GLU A 143 9.22 -5.83 5.52
N ILE A 144 10.25 -5.07 5.14
CA ILE A 144 11.25 -5.47 4.13
C ILE A 144 12.01 -6.71 4.62
N GLU A 145 12.55 -6.68 5.83
CA GLU A 145 13.33 -7.78 6.41
C GLU A 145 12.49 -9.04 6.60
N ARG A 146 11.25 -8.91 7.08
CA ARG A 146 10.32 -10.04 7.20
C ARG A 146 10.10 -10.72 5.84
N LYS A 147 9.89 -9.93 4.77
CA LYS A 147 9.74 -10.46 3.40
C LYS A 147 11.03 -11.04 2.82
N TYR A 148 12.19 -10.47 3.15
CA TYR A 148 13.47 -11.00 2.73
C TYR A 148 13.77 -12.33 3.43
N ASN A 149 13.55 -12.40 4.75
CA ASN A 149 13.76 -13.60 5.54
C ASN A 149 12.82 -14.73 5.16
N VAL A 150 11.53 -14.48 4.92
CA VAL A 150 10.61 -15.52 4.43
C VAL A 150 11.08 -16.09 3.08
N ARG A 151 11.54 -15.25 2.15
CA ARG A 151 12.13 -15.72 0.87
C ARG A 151 13.43 -16.50 1.09
N ARG A 152 14.29 -16.04 2.00
CA ARG A 152 15.56 -16.71 2.35
C ARG A 152 15.32 -18.08 2.98
N THR A 153 14.38 -18.20 3.91
CA THR A 153 14.01 -19.47 4.53
C THR A 153 13.35 -20.41 3.52
N GLN A 154 12.55 -19.89 2.58
CA GLN A 154 12.00 -20.70 1.48
C GLN A 154 13.07 -21.19 0.50
N MET A 155 14.14 -20.41 0.28
CA MET A 155 15.28 -20.83 -0.54
C MET A 155 16.23 -21.81 0.16
N HIS A 156 16.26 -21.85 1.50
CA HIS A 156 17.12 -22.77 2.26
C HIS A 156 16.53 -24.18 2.46
N THR A 157 15.30 -24.43 2.01
CA THR A 157 14.65 -25.77 2.08
C THR A 157 14.79 -26.58 0.78
N GLN A 158 15.58 -26.12 -0.20
CA GLN A 158 16.02 -26.93 -1.32
C GLN A 158 17.54 -27.15 -1.18
N PRO A 159 18.03 -28.40 -1.12
CA PRO A 159 19.46 -28.64 -1.25
C PRO A 159 19.79 -28.44 -2.72
N PHE A 160 20.52 -27.38 -3.06
CA PHE A 160 21.16 -27.28 -4.36
C PHE A 160 22.60 -26.84 -4.22
N ALA A 161 23.43 -27.54 -4.99
CA ALA A 161 24.87 -27.55 -4.96
C ALA A 161 25.47 -26.15 -5.12
N ALA A 162 26.61 -25.98 -4.45
CA ALA A 162 27.43 -24.78 -4.48
C ALA A 162 27.82 -24.41 -5.92
N SER A 163 27.51 -23.17 -6.32
CA SER A 163 28.14 -22.51 -7.46
C SER A 163 27.66 -21.04 -7.54
N VAL A 164 28.54 -20.12 -7.10
CA VAL A 164 28.85 -18.75 -7.60
C VAL A 164 27.66 -17.76 -7.74
N ASP A 165 27.65 -16.49 -7.29
CA ASP A 165 28.62 -15.41 -7.17
C ASP A 165 28.14 -14.40 -6.09
N LYS A 166 29.08 -13.78 -5.37
CA LYS A 166 28.82 -12.62 -4.51
C LYS A 166 28.80 -11.34 -5.38
N PRO A 167 27.80 -10.46 -5.24
CA PRO A 167 28.02 -9.04 -5.43
C PRO A 167 28.06 -8.35 -4.07
N GLN A 168 29.24 -7.81 -3.78
CA GLN A 168 29.54 -6.93 -2.67
C GLN A 168 28.90 -5.55 -2.94
N LEU A 169 28.06 -5.07 -2.03
CA LEU A 169 27.72 -3.65 -1.93
C LEU A 169 27.66 -3.33 -0.43
N SER A 170 28.78 -2.85 0.10
CA SER A 170 28.90 -2.48 1.51
C SER A 170 28.21 -1.15 1.75
N ILE A 171 27.52 -1.03 2.89
CA ILE A 171 26.82 0.17 3.35
C ILE A 171 27.76 1.40 3.43
N GLN A 172 29.07 1.20 3.48
CA GLN A 172 30.06 2.28 3.51
C GLN A 172 30.19 3.04 2.19
N ALA A 173 29.90 2.42 1.04
CA ALA A 173 29.94 3.12 -0.26
C ALA A 173 28.79 4.12 -0.44
N LEU A 174 27.70 3.99 0.32
CA LEU A 174 26.55 4.89 0.24
C LEU A 174 26.76 6.19 1.03
N ILE A 175 27.67 6.20 2.01
CA ILE A 175 27.92 7.33 2.91
C ILE A 175 28.96 8.30 2.32
N ALA A 176 29.88 7.81 1.48
CA ALA A 176 30.94 8.64 0.88
C ALA A 176 30.44 9.63 -0.19
N ASN A 177 29.29 9.39 -0.83
CA ASN A 177 28.73 10.28 -1.86
C ASN A 177 27.88 11.43 -1.30
N ALA A 178 27.86 11.64 0.03
CA ALA A 178 27.12 12.73 0.66
C ALA A 178 28.02 13.87 1.20
N VAL A 179 29.35 13.82 0.97
CA VAL A 179 30.29 14.83 1.51
C VAL A 179 31.39 15.18 0.49
N ALA A 180 31.05 15.97 -0.52
CA ALA A 180 31.92 16.82 -1.36
C ALA A 180 31.00 17.70 -2.24
N SER A 181 31.10 19.02 -2.41
CA SER A 181 32.13 20.02 -2.10
C SER A 181 31.51 21.45 -2.19
N PRO A 182 32.26 22.54 -1.90
CA PRO A 182 31.76 23.89 -1.61
C PRO A 182 31.78 24.88 -2.80
N GLY A 183 31.09 26.02 -2.63
CA GLY A 183 31.65 27.36 -2.90
C GLY A 183 31.56 27.98 -4.31
N ASN A 184 30.66 28.96 -4.45
CA ASN A 184 30.75 30.27 -5.11
C ASN A 184 31.59 30.49 -6.40
N ASN A 185 30.99 31.14 -7.42
CA ASN A 185 31.51 32.38 -8.03
C ASN A 185 30.54 32.99 -9.08
N THR A 186 30.27 34.27 -8.93
CA THR A 186 29.72 35.23 -9.91
C THR A 186 30.78 35.59 -10.98
N PRO A 187 30.43 36.24 -12.12
CA PRO A 187 30.38 37.71 -12.14
C PRO A 187 29.25 38.33 -12.99
N ALA A 188 29.01 39.63 -12.72
CA ALA A 188 28.02 40.55 -13.31
C ALA A 188 28.24 40.81 -14.82
N THR A 189 27.25 41.31 -15.58
CA THR A 189 27.03 42.77 -15.81
C THR A 189 25.68 43.07 -16.50
N THR A 190 24.90 43.95 -15.85
CA THR A 190 24.07 45.09 -16.32
C THR A 190 23.33 45.09 -17.68
N THR A 191 22.01 45.42 -17.64
CA THR A 191 21.32 46.57 -18.31
C THR A 191 19.79 46.30 -18.35
N THR A 192 18.94 46.85 -17.47
CA THR A 192 18.20 48.15 -17.51
C THR A 192 16.75 48.07 -18.03
N THR A 193 15.81 48.44 -17.13
CA THR A 193 14.56 49.24 -17.28
C THR A 193 13.15 48.68 -17.60
N LYS A 194 12.20 49.28 -16.81
CA LYS A 194 10.75 49.59 -16.99
C LYS A 194 9.75 48.51 -16.54
N THR A 195 8.99 48.64 -15.44
CA THR A 195 7.98 49.64 -14.97
C THR A 195 6.63 49.52 -15.67
N THR A 196 5.58 49.11 -14.91
CA THR A 196 4.16 49.58 -14.77
C THR A 196 3.25 48.38 -14.45
N THR A 197 2.61 48.25 -13.28
CA THR A 197 1.46 48.98 -12.69
C THR A 197 0.09 48.39 -13.07
N ALA A 198 -0.70 48.11 -12.02
CA ALA A 198 -2.17 48.08 -11.94
C ALA A 198 -2.93 46.88 -12.56
N THR A 199 -4.12 46.45 -12.13
CA THR A 199 -5.01 46.64 -10.97
C THR A 199 -6.22 45.71 -11.26
N ALA A 200 -6.75 45.00 -10.26
CA ALA A 200 -8.07 44.33 -10.34
C ALA A 200 -9.20 45.37 -10.24
N PRO A 201 -10.42 45.13 -10.76
CA PRO A 201 -11.51 44.79 -9.83
C PRO A 201 -12.60 43.85 -10.46
N VAL A 202 -13.15 42.87 -9.74
CA VAL A 202 -14.41 42.87 -8.94
C VAL A 202 -15.69 42.55 -9.74
N SER A 203 -16.48 41.60 -9.18
CA SER A 203 -17.94 41.38 -9.32
C SER A 203 -18.46 40.81 -10.66
N THR A 204 -19.51 39.99 -10.74
CA THR A 204 -20.68 39.77 -9.86
C THR A 204 -21.41 38.48 -10.27
N ASP A 205 -22.26 38.03 -9.35
CA ASP A 205 -23.30 36.99 -9.38
C ASP A 205 -24.01 36.69 -10.71
N ALA A 206 -24.34 35.41 -10.92
CA ALA A 206 -25.67 35.01 -11.42
C ALA A 206 -25.93 33.50 -11.21
N ASP A 207 -26.96 33.24 -10.43
CA ASP A 207 -27.65 31.99 -10.19
C ASP A 207 -28.65 31.75 -11.34
N ILE A 208 -28.54 30.65 -12.11
CA ILE A 208 -29.60 30.18 -13.03
C ILE A 208 -29.70 28.65 -13.03
N THR A 209 -30.83 28.22 -12.50
CA THR A 209 -31.63 27.00 -12.63
C THR A 209 -31.36 26.12 -13.86
N SER A 210 -31.16 24.83 -13.62
CA SER A 210 -31.10 23.76 -14.64
C SER A 210 -32.47 23.14 -14.91
N GLN A 211 -32.91 23.12 -16.17
CA GLN A 211 -33.79 22.09 -16.74
C GLN A 211 -33.15 21.60 -18.04
N GLY A 212 -33.15 20.28 -18.23
CA GLY A 212 -32.30 19.59 -19.20
C GLY A 212 -32.91 19.37 -20.58
N ASP A 213 -32.11 18.76 -21.47
CA ASP A 213 -32.57 17.73 -22.39
C ASP A 213 -31.38 16.93 -22.98
N LYS A 214 -31.71 15.73 -23.48
CA LYS A 214 -30.87 14.68 -24.06
C LYS A 214 -30.17 15.09 -25.38
N SER A 215 -28.93 14.64 -25.59
CA SER A 215 -28.49 13.93 -26.83
C SER A 215 -26.99 13.55 -26.80
N THR A 216 -26.72 12.33 -27.29
CA THR A 216 -25.45 11.61 -27.51
C THR A 216 -24.54 12.24 -28.61
N PRO A 217 -23.40 11.64 -29.01
CA PRO A 217 -22.19 11.22 -28.29
C PRO A 217 -20.92 11.88 -28.92
N THR A 218 -20.02 12.48 -28.14
CA THR A 218 -18.77 13.09 -28.69
C THR A 218 -17.53 12.30 -28.27
N LYS A 219 -16.74 11.93 -29.29
CA LYS A 219 -15.44 11.25 -29.32
C LYS A 219 -14.52 11.51 -28.10
N GLU A 220 -14.06 10.42 -27.49
CA GLU A 220 -12.88 10.39 -26.60
C GLU A 220 -11.60 10.72 -27.41
N PRO A 221 -10.72 11.61 -26.92
CA PRO A 221 -9.36 11.70 -27.41
C PRO A 221 -8.50 10.62 -26.74
N ALA A 222 -7.86 9.81 -27.57
CA ALA A 222 -6.86 8.83 -27.19
C ALA A 222 -5.72 9.47 -26.38
N GLN A 223 -5.39 8.87 -25.23
CA GLN A 223 -4.12 9.10 -24.56
C GLN A 223 -3.30 7.81 -24.54
N ASP A 224 -2.10 7.93 -25.10
CA ASP A 224 -1.06 6.92 -25.22
C ASP A 224 -0.81 6.16 -23.92
N PHE A 225 -1.02 4.84 -23.96
CA PHE A 225 -0.53 3.94 -22.91
C PHE A 225 0.95 3.63 -23.16
N PRO A 226 1.87 3.95 -22.22
CA PRO A 226 3.26 3.52 -22.33
C PRO A 226 3.38 1.98 -22.21
N PRO A 227 4.35 1.34 -22.87
CA PRO A 227 4.33 -0.10 -23.08
C PRO A 227 4.56 -0.89 -21.78
N LEU A 228 3.67 -1.86 -21.55
CA LEU A 228 3.69 -2.81 -20.43
C LEU A 228 5.04 -3.53 -20.30
N LYS A 229 5.75 -3.35 -19.18
CA LYS A 229 6.94 -4.14 -18.82
C LYS A 229 6.64 -5.15 -17.70
N LYS A 230 6.51 -6.41 -18.12
CA LYS A 230 6.58 -7.71 -17.40
C LYS A 230 6.06 -7.74 -15.94
N THR A 231 4.74 -7.82 -15.79
CA THR A 231 4.07 -8.24 -14.56
C THR A 231 4.45 -9.69 -14.20
N THR A 232 4.91 -9.93 -12.96
CA THR A 232 4.99 -11.28 -12.40
C THR A 232 3.57 -11.84 -12.31
N LEU A 233 3.15 -12.58 -13.34
CA LEU A 233 1.81 -13.15 -13.45
C LEU A 233 1.51 -13.99 -12.20
N THR A 234 0.32 -13.85 -11.61
CA THR A 234 -0.08 -14.70 -10.47
C THR A 234 -0.20 -16.16 -10.93
N ALA A 235 0.05 -17.14 -10.05
CA ALA A 235 0.04 -18.57 -10.42
C ALA A 235 -1.26 -19.02 -11.14
N LYS A 236 -2.42 -18.47 -10.74
CA LYS A 236 -3.71 -18.72 -11.42
C LYS A 236 -3.73 -18.24 -12.86
N VAL A 237 -3.18 -17.05 -13.10
CA VAL A 237 -3.12 -16.44 -14.43
C VAL A 237 -2.07 -17.16 -15.28
N GLN A 238 -0.93 -17.55 -14.71
CA GLN A 238 0.07 -18.36 -15.40
C GLN A 238 -0.50 -19.71 -15.87
N LEU A 239 -1.22 -20.42 -14.97
CA LEU A 239 -1.85 -21.69 -15.31
C LEU A 239 -2.91 -21.50 -16.40
N ALA A 240 -3.78 -20.49 -16.27
CA ALA A 240 -4.78 -20.18 -17.29
C ALA A 240 -4.15 -19.81 -18.64
N ALA A 241 -3.05 -19.08 -18.66
CA ALA A 241 -2.33 -18.75 -19.90
C ALA A 241 -1.71 -20.00 -20.54
N LEU A 242 -1.15 -20.88 -19.73
CA LEU A 242 -0.44 -22.06 -20.20
C LEU A 242 -1.39 -23.07 -20.84
N ILE A 243 -2.42 -23.50 -20.12
CA ILE A 243 -3.31 -24.59 -20.55
C ILE A 243 -4.69 -24.11 -21.03
N GLY A 244 -5.08 -22.86 -20.77
CA GLY A 244 -6.39 -22.34 -21.18
C GLY A 244 -6.52 -22.21 -22.69
N CYS A 245 -7.61 -22.75 -23.23
CA CYS A 245 -8.10 -22.58 -24.60
C CYS A 245 -9.62 -22.83 -24.62
N LYS A 246 -10.26 -22.70 -25.80
CA LYS A 246 -11.72 -22.78 -25.93
C LYS A 246 -12.31 -24.12 -25.41
N GLU A 247 -11.54 -25.20 -25.48
CA GLU A 247 -11.96 -26.55 -25.07
C GLU A 247 -11.51 -26.97 -23.65
N VAL A 248 -10.75 -26.11 -22.95
CA VAL A 248 -10.19 -26.40 -21.62
C VAL A 248 -10.79 -25.45 -20.59
N LYS A 249 -11.59 -25.99 -19.66
CA LYS A 249 -12.18 -25.24 -18.54
C LYS A 249 -11.44 -25.53 -17.24
N ILE A 250 -10.93 -24.49 -16.59
CA ILE A 250 -10.26 -24.60 -15.29
C ILE A 250 -11.23 -24.17 -14.20
N ARG A 251 -11.51 -25.05 -13.23
CA ARG A 251 -12.38 -24.80 -12.08
C ARG A 251 -11.61 -24.84 -10.77
N TYR A 252 -12.00 -23.99 -9.81
CA TYR A 252 -11.46 -23.97 -8.46
C TYR A 252 -12.61 -24.30 -7.50
N GLU A 253 -12.55 -25.45 -6.85
CA GLU A 253 -13.63 -25.94 -6.00
C GLU A 253 -13.09 -26.30 -4.61
N ASP A 254 -13.93 -26.17 -3.58
CA ASP A 254 -13.56 -26.56 -2.23
C ASP A 254 -13.35 -28.08 -2.18
N ALA A 255 -12.17 -28.52 -1.75
CA ALA A 255 -11.83 -29.94 -1.77
C ALA A 255 -12.62 -30.68 -0.68
N PRO A 256 -13.22 -31.85 -0.97
CA PRO A 256 -13.92 -32.66 0.02
C PRO A 256 -12.90 -33.36 0.93
N THR A 257 -12.36 -32.64 1.91
CA THR A 257 -11.47 -33.22 2.91
C THR A 257 -12.29 -33.82 4.06
N LYS A 258 -12.12 -35.11 4.36
CA LYS A 258 -12.79 -35.80 5.49
C LYS A 258 -12.50 -35.18 6.86
N LYS A 259 -11.42 -34.38 6.98
CA LYS A 259 -11.03 -33.64 8.18
C LYS A 259 -10.64 -32.22 7.78
N VAL A 260 -11.16 -31.22 8.49
CA VAL A 260 -10.75 -29.82 8.32
C VAL A 260 -9.30 -29.69 8.80
N LEU A 261 -8.38 -29.39 7.88
CA LEU A 261 -6.99 -29.11 8.23
C LEU A 261 -6.93 -27.87 9.11
N ARG A 262 -6.06 -27.87 10.12
CA ARG A 262 -5.84 -26.73 11.00
C ARG A 262 -4.40 -26.30 10.95
N ASP A 263 -4.19 -24.99 10.96
CA ASP A 263 -2.85 -24.43 11.02
C ASP A 263 -2.20 -24.73 12.37
N LYS A 264 -0.93 -25.16 12.34
CA LYS A 264 -0.20 -25.65 13.52
C LYS A 264 0.03 -24.55 14.56
N HIS A 265 0.12 -23.29 14.11
CA HIS A 265 0.41 -22.15 14.97
C HIS A 265 -0.84 -21.41 15.42
N SER A 266 -1.79 -21.16 14.51
CA SER A 266 -3.02 -20.42 14.85
C SER A 266 -4.17 -21.31 15.33
N LYS A 267 -4.10 -22.64 15.17
CA LYS A 267 -5.20 -23.60 15.40
C LYS A 267 -6.49 -23.31 14.61
N MET A 268 -6.43 -22.36 13.68
CA MET A 268 -7.53 -21.94 12.82
C MET A 268 -7.74 -22.96 11.69
N PRO A 269 -9.00 -23.15 11.23
CA PRO A 269 -9.28 -24.01 10.09
C PRO A 269 -8.68 -23.46 8.80
N LEU A 270 -8.05 -24.32 8.02
CA LEU A 270 -7.51 -24.05 6.69
C LEU A 270 -8.57 -24.35 5.63
N PHE A 271 -8.74 -23.44 4.69
CA PHE A 271 -9.48 -23.67 3.47
C PHE A 271 -8.63 -24.52 2.54
N THR A 272 -9.21 -25.58 1.99
CA THR A 272 -8.55 -26.43 0.99
C THR A 272 -9.30 -26.33 -0.32
N VAL A 273 -8.61 -25.88 -1.37
CA VAL A 273 -9.17 -25.68 -2.72
C VAL A 273 -8.46 -26.62 -3.68
N ALA A 274 -9.22 -27.31 -4.53
CA ALA A 274 -8.72 -28.14 -5.63
C ALA A 274 -8.84 -27.40 -6.97
N VAL A 275 -7.85 -27.59 -7.84
CA VAL A 275 -7.90 -27.14 -9.24
C VAL A 275 -8.27 -28.31 -10.12
N TRP A 276 -9.41 -28.19 -10.77
CA TRP A 276 -9.91 -29.14 -11.74
C TRP A 276 -9.75 -28.59 -13.15
N VAL A 277 -9.44 -29.48 -14.09
CA VAL A 277 -9.44 -29.17 -15.50
C VAL A 277 -10.37 -30.12 -16.21
N ASP A 278 -11.41 -29.56 -16.82
CA ASP A 278 -12.30 -30.26 -17.73
C ASP A 278 -11.78 -30.02 -19.14
N ALA A 279 -11.21 -31.04 -19.76
CA ALA A 279 -10.68 -30.96 -21.11
C ALA A 279 -10.89 -32.28 -21.85
N TRP A 280 -11.32 -32.20 -23.11
CA TRP A 280 -11.44 -33.35 -24.02
C TRP A 280 -12.23 -34.53 -23.43
N GLY A 281 -13.37 -34.23 -22.80
CA GLY A 281 -14.26 -35.24 -22.20
C GLY A 281 -13.75 -35.85 -20.89
N LYS A 282 -12.60 -35.40 -20.36
CA LYS A 282 -12.05 -35.86 -19.08
C LYS A 282 -11.92 -34.70 -18.09
N SER A 283 -12.44 -34.91 -16.88
CA SER A 283 -12.23 -34.02 -15.73
C SER A 283 -11.12 -34.58 -14.86
N GLU A 284 -10.04 -33.82 -14.67
CA GLU A 284 -8.92 -34.25 -13.84
C GLU A 284 -8.49 -33.19 -12.84
N CYS A 285 -8.15 -33.62 -11.62
CA CYS A 285 -7.57 -32.73 -10.61
C CYS A 285 -6.07 -32.53 -10.86
N LEU A 286 -5.67 -31.27 -11.04
CA LEU A 286 -4.28 -30.89 -11.24
C LEU A 286 -3.53 -30.66 -9.92
N GLY A 287 -4.23 -30.26 -8.86
CA GLY A 287 -3.59 -30.02 -7.57
C GLY A 287 -4.54 -29.50 -6.49
N TYR A 288 -4.08 -29.60 -5.24
CA TYR A 288 -4.78 -29.11 -4.04
C TYR A 288 -3.93 -28.07 -3.35
N GLY A 289 -4.53 -27.01 -2.82
CA GLY A 289 -3.85 -26.01 -2.00
C GLY A 289 -4.63 -25.71 -0.74
N SER A 290 -3.92 -25.65 0.40
CA SER A 290 -4.51 -25.32 1.70
C SER A 290 -3.92 -24.00 2.23
N ALA A 291 -4.79 -23.11 2.73
CA ALA A 291 -4.37 -21.83 3.29
C ALA A 291 -5.42 -21.25 4.27
N LEU A 292 -5.08 -20.14 4.92
CA LEU A 292 -5.97 -19.43 5.86
C LEU A 292 -7.13 -18.70 5.14
N SER A 293 -7.10 -18.60 3.81
CA SER A 293 -8.20 -18.03 3.01
C SER A 293 -8.41 -18.80 1.71
N LYS A 294 -9.65 -18.82 1.19
CA LYS A 294 -9.97 -19.45 -0.10
C LYS A 294 -9.15 -18.88 -1.27
N LYS A 295 -8.88 -17.57 -1.26
CA LYS A 295 -8.10 -16.88 -2.30
C LYS A 295 -6.65 -17.38 -2.33
N GLU A 296 -6.02 -17.48 -1.17
CA GLU A 296 -4.65 -17.98 -1.03
C GLU A 296 -4.56 -19.49 -1.28
N ALA A 297 -5.54 -20.26 -0.80
CA ALA A 297 -5.64 -21.70 -1.01
C ALA A 297 -5.71 -22.04 -2.50
N GLY A 298 -6.55 -21.32 -3.26
CA GLY A 298 -6.61 -21.48 -4.71
C GLY A 298 -5.33 -21.02 -5.42
N GLY A 299 -4.60 -20.04 -4.87
CA GLY A 299 -3.29 -19.63 -5.40
C GLY A 299 -2.25 -20.74 -5.27
N LYS A 300 -2.15 -21.34 -4.07
CA LYS A 300 -1.27 -22.49 -3.78
C LYS A 300 -1.65 -23.73 -4.60
N ALA A 301 -2.94 -23.92 -4.86
CA ALA A 301 -3.41 -25.03 -5.68
C ALA A 301 -2.96 -24.89 -7.15
N ALA A 302 -3.01 -23.67 -7.69
CA ALA A 302 -2.51 -23.38 -9.04
C ALA A 302 -0.98 -23.50 -9.14
N GLU A 303 -0.25 -23.10 -8.10
CA GLU A 303 1.21 -23.26 -8.02
C GLU A 303 1.60 -24.75 -8.06
N ARG A 304 0.98 -25.59 -7.24
CA ARG A 304 1.21 -27.05 -7.27
C ARG A 304 0.83 -27.69 -8.61
N ALA A 305 -0.18 -27.16 -9.30
CA ALA A 305 -0.51 -27.61 -10.65
C ALA A 305 0.63 -27.29 -11.65
N LEU A 306 1.24 -26.10 -11.55
CA LEU A 306 2.38 -25.69 -12.39
C LEU A 306 3.66 -26.47 -12.08
N GLU A 307 3.88 -26.85 -10.83
CA GLU A 307 5.02 -27.70 -10.42
C GLU A 307 4.96 -29.08 -11.06
N ASN A 308 3.75 -29.59 -11.38
CA ASN A 308 3.58 -30.86 -12.06
C ASN A 308 3.91 -30.75 -13.57
N LYS A 309 5.21 -30.69 -13.87
CA LYS A 309 5.74 -30.55 -15.23
C LYS A 309 5.25 -31.65 -16.19
N ALA A 310 4.98 -32.86 -15.71
CA ALA A 310 4.48 -33.95 -16.55
C ALA A 310 3.06 -33.67 -17.05
N LYS A 311 2.15 -33.33 -16.13
CA LYS A 311 0.77 -32.93 -16.51
C LYS A 311 0.80 -31.67 -17.37
N MET A 312 1.60 -30.67 -17.01
CA MET A 312 1.67 -29.43 -17.78
C MET A 312 2.15 -29.68 -19.21
N LYS A 313 3.19 -30.49 -19.40
CA LYS A 313 3.67 -30.89 -20.74
C LYS A 313 2.58 -31.60 -21.54
N PHE A 314 1.81 -32.50 -20.92
CA PHE A 314 0.70 -33.19 -21.57
C PHE A 314 -0.37 -32.19 -22.08
N TYR A 315 -0.87 -31.30 -21.22
CA TYR A 315 -1.89 -30.32 -21.61
C TYR A 315 -1.38 -29.31 -22.64
N VAL A 316 -0.11 -28.87 -22.53
CA VAL A 316 0.50 -27.96 -23.51
C VAL A 316 0.70 -28.65 -24.86
N ALA A 317 1.20 -29.87 -24.88
CA ALA A 317 1.37 -30.64 -26.11
C ALA A 317 0.02 -30.95 -26.78
N GLN A 318 -1.00 -31.31 -25.99
CA GLN A 318 -2.34 -31.58 -26.51
C GLN A 318 -3.02 -30.31 -27.04
N LYS A 319 -2.86 -29.18 -26.34
CA LYS A 319 -3.27 -27.86 -26.83
C LYS A 319 -2.55 -27.49 -28.14
N ALA A 320 -1.24 -27.72 -28.22
CA ALA A 320 -0.45 -27.45 -29.42
C ALA A 320 -0.82 -28.35 -30.60
N ASN A 321 -1.15 -29.62 -30.37
CA ASN A 321 -1.56 -30.55 -31.43
C ASN A 321 -2.90 -30.10 -32.07
N ILE A 322 -3.88 -29.73 -31.24
CA ILE A 322 -5.24 -29.39 -31.71
C ILE A 322 -5.32 -27.98 -32.32
N TYR A 323 -4.57 -27.02 -31.77
CA TYR A 323 -4.62 -25.61 -32.21
C TYR A 323 -3.42 -25.18 -33.07
N GLY A 324 -2.28 -25.87 -32.99
CA GLY A 324 -1.12 -25.63 -33.86
C GLY A 324 -1.41 -26.02 -35.30
N ASP A 325 -2.10 -27.16 -35.50
CA ASP A 325 -2.51 -27.64 -36.82
C ASP A 325 -3.55 -26.71 -37.48
N LYS A 326 -4.46 -26.14 -36.67
CA LYS A 326 -5.46 -25.14 -37.13
C LYS A 326 -4.88 -23.77 -37.45
N SER A 327 -3.65 -23.46 -37.04
CA SER A 327 -3.00 -22.18 -37.35
C SER A 327 -2.28 -22.16 -38.69
N GLN A 328 -2.00 -23.34 -39.29
CA GLN A 328 -1.48 -23.46 -40.66
C GLN A 328 -2.58 -23.61 -41.72
N ALA A 329 -3.83 -23.83 -41.31
CA ALA A 329 -4.97 -24.02 -42.21
C ALA A 329 -5.86 -22.76 -42.34
N ARG A 330 -5.26 -21.57 -42.46
CA ARG A 330 -5.98 -20.38 -42.92
C ARG A 330 -5.62 -20.13 -44.38
N PRO A 331 -6.51 -20.41 -45.36
CA PRO A 331 -6.24 -20.05 -46.74
C PRO A 331 -6.17 -18.52 -46.82
N GLU A 332 -5.14 -18.00 -47.47
CA GLU A 332 -5.10 -16.62 -47.93
C GLU A 332 -6.21 -16.44 -48.96
N ALA A 333 -7.24 -15.67 -48.58
CA ALA A 333 -8.21 -15.03 -49.45
C ALA A 333 -8.77 -13.80 -48.73
#